data_AF-K0RB84-F1
#
_entry.id   AF-K0RB84-F1
#
_cell.length_a   1.000
_cell.length_b   1.000
_cell.length_c   1.000
_cell.angle_alpha   90.00
_cell.angle_beta   90.00
_cell.angle_gamma   90.00
#
_symmetry.space_group_name_H-M   'P 1'
#
loop_
_entity.id
_entity.type
_entity.pdbx_description
1 polymer ?
#
loop_
_entity_poly.entity_id
_entity_poly.type
_entity_poly.pdbx_seq_one_letter_code
_entity_poly.pdbx_strand_id
1 'polypeptide(L)'
;MCGPMNSNKRILAVYGTEMGSTKVEAKKIVGSWEEKENLAVELLEGNEAADVFDTITPKKYDLLVVFTSSYGDGDAPSGYGKFLYKIYEAAKEGNKPLSGLEHSVLGFGSTAYETFQNIPRLTDRLLGHSGSRRFLKRTEIDEMDDFEEIEGNIRAWRESVAKHCAEAKDTVSTPSVCEWTEPKSDVYEKTLGADGYEVGARPSQMGGLAFVPIIGAVAAFAYYRFYQEPEST
;
A
#
# COMPACT_ATOMS: atom_id res chain seq x y z
N MET A 1 -8.74 39.07 -5.28
CA MET A 1 -8.11 37.94 -6.00
C MET A 1 -8.44 36.68 -5.22
N CYS A 2 -9.40 35.88 -5.67
CA CYS A 2 -9.64 34.57 -5.08
C CYS A 2 -8.49 33.67 -5.55
N GLY A 3 -7.65 33.20 -4.63
CA GLY A 3 -6.68 32.14 -4.93
C GLY A 3 -7.42 30.89 -5.41
N PRO A 4 -6.76 30.00 -6.17
CA PRO A 4 -7.37 28.75 -6.61
C PRO A 4 -7.85 27.98 -5.38
N MET A 5 -9.12 27.56 -5.40
CA MET A 5 -9.67 26.63 -4.41
C MET A 5 -8.87 25.32 -4.54
N ASN A 6 -8.10 24.94 -3.50
CA ASN A 6 -7.52 23.61 -3.42
C ASN A 6 -8.66 22.59 -3.57
N SER A 7 -8.65 21.81 -4.65
CA SER A 7 -9.51 20.65 -4.75
C SER A 7 -8.98 19.61 -3.76
N ASN A 8 -9.47 19.61 -2.53
CA ASN A 8 -9.05 18.62 -1.54
C ASN A 8 -9.59 17.25 -1.96
N LYS A 9 -8.73 16.46 -2.61
CA LYS A 9 -8.99 15.06 -2.92
C LYS A 9 -9.28 14.31 -1.62
N ARG A 10 -10.31 13.48 -1.62
CA ARG A 10 -10.72 12.62 -0.50
C ARG A 10 -9.96 11.30 -0.62
N ILE A 11 -9.11 11.02 0.34
CA ILE A 11 -8.18 9.89 0.25
C ILE A 11 -8.64 8.79 1.19
N LEU A 12 -8.79 7.57 0.67
CA LEU A 12 -8.80 6.35 1.48
C LEU A 12 -7.40 5.73 1.43
N ALA A 13 -6.76 5.66 2.59
CA ALA A 13 -5.52 4.96 2.82
C ALA A 13 -5.81 3.59 3.44
N VAL A 14 -5.26 2.53 2.87
CA VAL A 14 -5.41 1.16 3.39
C VAL A 14 -4.03 0.58 3.67
N TYR A 15 -3.82 0.05 4.88
CA TYR A 15 -2.57 -0.64 5.21
C TYR A 15 -2.74 -2.13 5.49
N GLY A 16 -1.73 -2.92 5.11
CA GLY A 16 -1.54 -4.30 5.48
C GLY A 16 -0.18 -4.49 6.13
N THR A 17 -0.13 -5.13 7.29
CA THR A 17 1.12 -5.32 8.04
C THR A 17 1.07 -6.63 8.82
N GLU A 18 2.21 -7.28 8.99
CA GLU A 18 2.32 -8.47 9.85
C GLU A 18 2.95 -8.09 11.20
N MET A 19 4.14 -7.48 11.18
CA MET A 19 4.89 -7.10 12.39
C MET A 19 4.78 -5.61 12.76
N GLY A 20 3.95 -4.84 12.06
CA GLY A 20 3.63 -3.45 12.42
C GLY A 20 4.46 -2.35 11.73
N SER A 21 5.58 -2.66 11.07
CA SER A 21 6.43 -1.67 10.37
C SER A 21 5.66 -0.85 9.34
N THR A 22 4.93 -1.51 8.43
CA THR A 22 4.10 -0.84 7.41
C THR A 22 3.02 0.04 8.02
N LYS A 23 2.46 -0.33 9.18
CA LYS A 23 1.46 0.48 9.90
C LYS A 23 2.08 1.75 10.48
N VAL A 24 3.27 1.64 11.06
CA VAL A 24 4.00 2.81 11.59
C VAL A 24 4.33 3.78 10.45
N GLU A 25 4.82 3.28 9.32
CA GLU A 25 5.17 4.13 8.18
C GLU A 25 3.93 4.75 7.53
N ALA A 26 2.84 3.98 7.35
CA ALA A 26 1.57 4.51 6.86
C ALA A 26 1.04 5.65 7.74
N LYS A 27 1.08 5.51 9.07
CA LYS A 27 0.68 6.57 10.00
C LYS A 27 1.56 7.81 9.91
N LYS A 28 2.88 7.64 9.78
CA LYS A 28 3.84 8.75 9.61
C LYS A 28 3.58 9.52 8.31
N ILE A 29 3.32 8.80 7.22
CA ILE A 29 3.00 9.39 5.92
C ILE A 29 1.67 10.13 5.96
N VAL A 30 0.61 9.50 6.48
CA VAL A 30 -0.72 10.11 6.59
C VAL A 30 -0.69 11.34 7.50
N GLY A 31 -0.06 11.26 8.67
CA GLY A 31 0.09 12.42 9.56
C GLY A 31 0.84 13.58 8.88
N SER A 32 1.87 13.28 8.07
CA SER A 32 2.55 14.31 7.29
C SER A 32 1.64 14.97 6.25
N TRP A 33 0.73 14.23 5.60
CA TRP A 33 -0.23 14.79 4.64
C TRP A 33 -1.30 15.63 5.33
N GLU A 34 -1.79 15.20 6.49
CA GLU A 34 -2.78 15.93 7.27
C GLU A 34 -2.20 17.23 7.85
N GLU A 35 -1.01 17.17 8.45
CA GLU A 35 -0.39 18.30 9.13
C GLU A 35 0.21 19.34 8.18
N LYS A 36 0.86 18.90 7.10
CA LYS A 36 1.64 19.80 6.21
C LYS A 36 0.90 20.19 4.95
N GLU A 37 0.12 19.26 4.40
CA GLU A 37 -0.54 19.42 3.11
C GLU A 37 -2.05 19.70 3.26
N ASN A 38 -2.58 19.63 4.49
CA ASN A 38 -4.01 19.81 4.81
C ASN A 38 -4.92 18.87 4.00
N LEU A 39 -4.46 17.65 3.75
CA LEU A 39 -5.22 16.61 3.06
C LEU A 39 -6.12 15.85 4.02
N ALA A 40 -7.34 15.53 3.59
CA ALA A 40 -8.26 14.71 4.37
C ALA A 40 -8.07 13.22 4.00
N VAL A 41 -7.62 12.43 4.96
CA VAL A 41 -7.29 11.02 4.76
C VAL A 41 -8.06 10.15 5.76
N GLU A 42 -8.77 9.14 5.27
CA GLU A 42 -9.30 8.05 6.08
C GLU A 42 -8.30 6.89 6.03
N LEU A 43 -7.73 6.49 7.16
CA LEU A 43 -6.76 5.39 7.24
C LEU A 43 -7.40 4.16 7.90
N LEU A 44 -7.46 3.05 7.16
CA LEU A 44 -8.02 1.77 7.62
C LEU A 44 -6.98 0.65 7.53
N GLU A 45 -7.05 -0.32 8.44
CA GLU A 45 -6.42 -1.62 8.20
C GLU A 45 -7.17 -2.36 7.07
N GLY A 46 -6.51 -3.25 6.33
CA GLY A 46 -7.12 -3.98 5.22
C GLY A 46 -8.44 -4.66 5.60
N ASN A 47 -8.48 -5.42 6.68
CA ASN A 47 -9.70 -6.13 7.08
C ASN A 47 -10.85 -5.16 7.41
N GLU A 48 -10.56 -3.99 7.98
CA GLU A 48 -11.56 -2.93 8.20
C GLU A 48 -12.03 -2.32 6.86
N ALA A 49 -11.11 -2.07 5.92
CA ALA A 49 -11.44 -1.63 4.57
C ALA A 49 -12.28 -2.66 3.80
N ALA A 50 -12.10 -3.95 4.07
CA ALA A 50 -12.90 -5.03 3.48
C ALA A 50 -14.36 -5.01 3.97
N ASP A 51 -14.58 -4.64 5.24
CA ASP A 51 -15.93 -4.54 5.83
C ASP A 51 -16.75 -3.40 5.22
N VAL A 52 -16.08 -2.33 4.76
CA VAL A 52 -16.73 -1.17 4.12
C VAL A 52 -16.52 -1.10 2.61
N PHE A 53 -16.06 -2.19 1.98
CA PHE A 53 -15.64 -2.21 0.57
C PHE A 53 -16.69 -1.65 -0.40
N ASP A 54 -17.96 -2.00 -0.20
CA ASP A 54 -19.07 -1.56 -1.06
C ASP A 54 -19.32 -0.03 -0.99
N THR A 55 -18.75 0.66 0.00
CA THR A 55 -18.83 2.13 0.15
C THR A 55 -17.66 2.86 -0.51
N ILE A 56 -16.63 2.12 -0.96
CA ILE A 56 -15.44 2.65 -1.63
C ILE A 56 -15.82 3.00 -3.07
N THR A 57 -16.32 4.22 -3.26
CA THR A 57 -16.84 4.71 -4.56
C THR A 57 -16.34 6.12 -4.86
N PRO A 58 -16.36 6.57 -6.13
CA PRO A 58 -16.03 7.95 -6.50
C PRO A 58 -16.90 9.02 -5.80
N LYS A 59 -18.06 8.62 -5.26
CA LYS A 59 -18.91 9.52 -4.46
C LYS A 59 -18.33 9.80 -3.09
N LYS A 60 -17.50 8.91 -2.53
CA LYS A 60 -16.90 9.04 -1.19
C LYS A 60 -15.42 9.41 -1.25
N TYR A 61 -14.68 8.81 -2.17
CA TYR A 61 -13.24 9.02 -2.32
C TYR A 61 -12.87 9.41 -3.74
N ASP A 62 -11.70 10.02 -3.88
CA ASP A 62 -11.07 10.30 -5.17
C ASP A 62 -9.85 9.39 -5.36
N LEU A 63 -9.10 9.13 -4.28
CA LEU A 63 -7.86 8.34 -4.28
C LEU A 63 -7.94 7.15 -3.32
N LEU A 64 -7.35 6.04 -3.76
CA LEU A 64 -7.00 4.87 -2.98
C LEU A 64 -5.46 4.77 -2.89
N VAL A 65 -4.90 4.94 -1.70
CA VAL A 65 -3.47 4.72 -1.48
C VAL A 65 -3.27 3.50 -0.60
N VAL A 66 -2.47 2.54 -1.06
CA VAL A 66 -2.26 1.29 -0.33
C VAL A 66 -0.83 1.16 0.15
N PHE A 67 -0.68 0.76 1.41
CA PHE A 67 0.58 0.41 2.04
C PHE A 67 0.53 -1.07 2.41
N THR A 68 1.29 -1.95 1.79
CA THR A 68 1.22 -3.37 2.19
C THR A 68 2.56 -4.07 2.04
N SER A 69 2.77 -5.10 2.84
CA SER A 69 3.91 -6.01 2.72
C SER A 69 3.48 -7.34 2.12
N SER A 70 4.46 -8.20 1.82
CA SER A 70 4.23 -9.64 1.61
C SER A 70 4.75 -10.41 2.82
N TYR A 71 4.21 -11.60 3.09
CA TYR A 71 4.63 -12.44 4.21
C TYR A 71 4.78 -13.91 3.76
N GLY A 72 5.74 -14.64 4.36
CA GLY A 72 5.97 -16.07 4.07
C GLY A 72 6.13 -16.35 2.57
N ASP A 73 5.27 -17.20 2.03
CA ASP A 73 5.28 -17.64 0.63
C ASP A 73 4.63 -16.62 -0.33
N GLY A 74 4.85 -15.33 -0.06
CA GLY A 74 4.26 -14.22 -0.81
C GLY A 74 2.79 -13.99 -0.52
N ASP A 75 2.34 -14.32 0.70
CA ASP A 75 0.96 -14.17 1.16
C ASP A 75 0.68 -12.78 1.72
N ALA A 76 -0.61 -12.44 1.78
CA ALA A 76 -1.09 -11.23 2.40
C ALA A 76 -0.78 -11.25 3.91
N PRO A 77 -0.43 -10.10 4.51
CA PRO A 77 -0.45 -9.98 5.95
C PRO A 77 -1.83 -10.32 6.53
N SER A 78 -1.87 -10.88 7.73
CA SER A 78 -3.09 -11.37 8.38
C SER A 78 -4.21 -10.31 8.49
N GLY A 79 -3.84 -9.03 8.64
CA GLY A 79 -4.74 -7.88 8.64
C GLY A 79 -5.22 -7.40 7.27
N TYR A 80 -4.80 -8.01 6.16
CA TYR A 80 -5.00 -7.48 4.80
C TYR A 80 -5.70 -8.45 3.84
N GLY A 81 -5.63 -9.76 4.10
CA GLY A 81 -6.13 -10.80 3.20
C GLY A 81 -7.59 -10.60 2.75
N LYS A 82 -8.49 -10.16 3.63
CA LYS A 82 -9.90 -9.96 3.25
C LYS A 82 -10.09 -8.81 2.26
N PHE A 83 -9.31 -7.73 2.39
CA PHE A 83 -9.33 -6.64 1.41
C PHE A 83 -8.80 -7.11 0.07
N LEU A 84 -7.69 -7.86 0.10
CA LEU A 84 -7.12 -8.47 -1.10
C LEU A 84 -8.15 -9.39 -1.79
N TYR A 85 -8.91 -10.19 -1.03
CA TYR A 85 -10.00 -11.00 -1.58
C TYR A 85 -11.12 -10.14 -2.20
N LYS A 86 -11.53 -9.04 -1.55
CA LYS A 86 -12.55 -8.13 -2.11
C LYS A 86 -12.10 -7.52 -3.44
N ILE A 87 -10.86 -7.05 -3.56
CA ILE A 87 -10.33 -6.54 -4.83
C ILE A 87 -10.11 -7.65 -5.86
N TYR A 88 -9.80 -8.87 -5.42
CA TYR A 88 -9.72 -10.04 -6.30
C TYR A 88 -11.07 -10.37 -6.94
N GLU A 89 -12.16 -10.38 -6.16
CA GLU A 89 -13.51 -10.56 -6.67
C GLU A 89 -13.96 -9.38 -7.55
N ALA A 90 -13.58 -8.15 -7.20
CA ALA A 90 -13.88 -6.95 -7.98
C ALA A 90 -13.17 -6.90 -9.33
N ALA A 91 -11.99 -7.51 -9.44
CA ALA A 91 -11.20 -7.61 -10.66
C ALA A 91 -11.73 -8.63 -11.67
N LYS A 92 -12.72 -9.46 -11.29
CA LYS A 92 -13.41 -10.36 -12.22
C LYS A 92 -14.08 -9.57 -13.34
N GLU A 93 -14.10 -10.16 -14.52
CA GLU A 93 -14.54 -9.51 -15.75
C GLU A 93 -15.93 -8.86 -15.61
N GLY A 94 -16.04 -7.60 -16.04
CA GLY A 94 -17.31 -6.86 -16.12
C GLY A 94 -17.75 -6.09 -14.87
N ASN A 95 -17.18 -6.34 -13.69
CA ASN A 95 -17.64 -5.70 -12.45
C ASN A 95 -17.13 -4.25 -12.27
N LYS A 96 -15.86 -3.99 -12.65
CA LYS A 96 -15.14 -2.69 -12.57
C LYS A 96 -15.65 -1.69 -11.49
N PRO A 97 -15.84 -2.09 -10.21
CA PRO A 97 -16.55 -1.28 -9.23
C PRO A 97 -15.75 -0.06 -8.74
N LEU A 98 -14.43 -0.05 -8.97
CA LEU A 98 -13.55 1.05 -8.59
C LEU A 98 -13.35 2.07 -9.73
N SER A 99 -14.15 1.97 -10.81
CA SER A 99 -14.15 2.94 -11.90
C SER A 99 -14.37 4.35 -11.39
N GLY A 100 -13.51 5.29 -11.82
CA GLY A 100 -13.53 6.69 -11.39
C GLY A 100 -12.70 7.00 -10.15
N LEU A 101 -12.15 5.97 -9.48
CA LEU A 101 -11.12 6.15 -8.45
C LEU A 101 -9.72 6.11 -9.07
N GLU A 102 -8.79 6.78 -8.40
CA GLU A 102 -7.36 6.71 -8.72
C GLU A 102 -6.63 5.91 -7.65
N HIS A 103 -5.54 5.24 -7.99
CA HIS A 103 -4.74 4.51 -7.00
C HIS A 103 -3.23 4.60 -7.19
N SER A 104 -2.51 4.33 -6.09
CA SER A 104 -1.09 4.00 -6.08
C SER A 104 -0.77 3.10 -4.88
N VAL A 105 0.30 2.33 -4.98
CA VAL A 105 0.74 1.37 -3.96
C VAL A 105 2.17 1.67 -3.54
N LEU A 106 2.40 1.77 -2.23
CA LEU A 106 3.71 1.70 -1.61
C LEU A 106 3.88 0.31 -0.99
N GLY A 107 4.70 -0.52 -1.64
CA GLY A 107 4.93 -1.90 -1.27
C GLY A 107 6.18 -2.08 -0.44
N PHE A 108 6.12 -2.93 0.58
CA PHE A 108 7.27 -3.31 1.41
C PHE A 108 7.58 -4.80 1.23
N GLY A 109 8.85 -5.15 1.14
CA GLY A 109 9.28 -6.53 0.95
C GLY A 109 10.79 -6.63 1.04
N SER A 110 11.32 -7.84 0.92
CA SER A 110 12.76 -8.07 0.97
C SER A 110 13.19 -8.96 -0.20
N THR A 111 14.24 -8.56 -0.93
CA THR A 111 14.85 -9.42 -1.98
C THR A 111 15.54 -10.66 -1.43
N ALA A 112 15.63 -10.82 -0.11
CA ALA A 112 15.98 -12.09 0.52
C ALA A 112 14.94 -13.19 0.27
N TYR A 113 13.74 -12.84 -0.19
CA TYR A 113 12.66 -13.77 -0.54
C TYR A 113 12.42 -13.80 -2.05
N GLU A 114 12.21 -14.99 -2.61
CA GLU A 114 11.86 -15.14 -4.03
C GLU A 114 10.53 -14.44 -4.38
N THR A 115 9.61 -14.39 -3.42
CA THR A 115 8.29 -13.77 -3.52
C THR A 115 8.30 -12.26 -3.27
N PHE A 116 9.44 -11.60 -3.50
CA PHE A 116 9.62 -10.16 -3.32
C PHE A 116 8.47 -9.36 -3.95
N GLN A 117 7.78 -8.56 -3.13
CA GLN A 117 6.69 -7.65 -3.52
C GLN A 117 5.45 -8.34 -4.11
N ASN A 118 5.23 -9.63 -3.84
CA ASN A 118 4.09 -10.36 -4.43
C ASN A 118 2.73 -9.68 -4.18
N ILE A 119 2.42 -9.38 -2.91
CA ILE A 119 1.12 -8.79 -2.54
C ILE A 119 1.00 -7.33 -2.99
N PRO A 120 2.00 -6.45 -2.82
CA PRO A 120 1.94 -5.11 -3.41
C PRO A 120 1.67 -5.10 -4.92
N ARG A 121 2.33 -5.97 -5.70
CA ARG A 121 2.13 -6.10 -7.14
C ARG A 121 0.75 -6.66 -7.48
N LEU A 122 0.33 -7.71 -6.78
CA LEU A 122 -0.99 -8.31 -6.94
C LEU A 122 -2.09 -7.28 -6.64
N THR A 123 -1.99 -6.56 -5.52
CA THR A 123 -2.91 -5.46 -5.16
C THR A 123 -2.98 -4.42 -6.26
N ASP A 124 -1.85 -3.87 -6.71
CA ASP A 124 -1.84 -2.84 -7.74
C ASP A 124 -2.52 -3.33 -9.03
N ARG A 125 -2.22 -4.55 -9.46
CA ARG A 125 -2.85 -5.16 -10.65
C ARG A 125 -4.35 -5.29 -10.48
N LEU A 126 -4.81 -5.85 -9.35
CA LEU A 126 -6.23 -6.09 -9.08
C LEU A 126 -7.03 -4.79 -8.95
N LEU A 127 -6.47 -3.74 -8.35
CA LEU A 127 -7.07 -2.41 -8.33
C LEU A 127 -7.32 -1.90 -9.75
N GLY A 128 -6.29 -1.97 -10.62
CA GLY A 128 -6.42 -1.59 -12.02
C GLY A 128 -7.46 -2.40 -12.79
N HIS A 129 -7.48 -3.73 -12.61
CA HIS A 129 -8.51 -4.59 -13.21
C HIS A 129 -9.92 -4.31 -12.67
N SER A 130 -10.02 -3.87 -11.42
CA SER A 130 -11.28 -3.41 -10.80
C SER A 130 -11.73 -2.02 -11.27
N GLY A 131 -11.00 -1.40 -12.19
CA GLY A 131 -11.38 -0.15 -12.86
C GLY A 131 -10.74 1.12 -12.30
N SER A 132 -9.96 1.05 -11.23
CA SER A 132 -9.23 2.23 -10.75
C SER A 132 -8.06 2.58 -11.66
N ARG A 133 -7.67 3.86 -11.65
CA ARG A 133 -6.61 4.38 -12.50
C ARG A 133 -5.31 4.60 -11.73
N ARG A 134 -4.16 4.15 -12.25
CA ARG A 134 -2.86 4.48 -11.66
C ARG A 134 -2.52 5.95 -11.90
N PHE A 135 -2.54 6.76 -10.84
CA PHE A 135 -2.09 8.15 -10.93
C PHE A 135 -0.58 8.28 -10.66
N LEU A 136 -0.01 7.31 -9.96
CA LEU A 136 1.40 7.23 -9.64
C LEU A 136 1.82 5.77 -9.70
N LYS A 137 2.97 5.51 -10.34
CA LYS A 137 3.57 4.18 -10.39
C LYS A 137 3.81 3.65 -8.97
N ARG A 138 3.55 2.36 -8.77
CA ARG A 138 3.90 1.64 -7.55
C ARG A 138 5.36 1.89 -7.18
N THR A 139 5.64 2.12 -5.90
CA THR A 139 7.00 2.11 -5.35
C THR A 139 7.20 0.84 -4.54
N GLU A 140 8.30 0.14 -4.78
CA GLU A 140 8.66 -1.12 -4.15
C GLU A 140 9.88 -0.86 -3.25
N ILE A 141 9.68 -0.89 -1.94
CA ILE A 141 10.73 -0.77 -0.93
C ILE A 141 11.33 -2.15 -0.67
N ASP A 142 12.64 -2.27 -0.85
CA ASP A 142 13.41 -3.42 -0.41
C ASP A 142 13.99 -3.18 0.98
N GLU A 143 13.63 -4.01 1.94
CA GLU A 143 14.16 -3.96 3.30
C GLU A 143 15.65 -4.31 3.38
N MET A 144 16.25 -4.82 2.29
CA MET A 144 17.68 -5.08 2.17
C MET A 144 18.49 -3.86 1.70
N ASP A 145 17.84 -2.81 1.21
CA ASP A 145 18.50 -1.58 0.77
C ASP A 145 19.03 -0.77 1.96
N ASP A 146 19.97 0.14 1.70
CA ASP A 146 20.48 1.06 2.70
C ASP A 146 19.37 2.02 3.19
N PHE A 147 19.46 2.41 4.47
CA PHE A 147 18.43 3.22 5.12
C PHE A 147 18.14 4.56 4.40
N GLU A 148 19.17 5.21 3.85
CA GLU A 148 19.00 6.46 3.11
C GLU A 148 18.19 6.27 1.81
N GLU A 149 18.38 5.14 1.13
CA GLU A 149 17.64 4.80 -0.08
C GLU A 149 16.17 4.48 0.25
N ILE A 150 15.93 3.68 1.29
CA ILE A 150 14.58 3.37 1.78
C ILE A 150 13.82 4.65 2.12
N GLU A 151 14.37 5.52 2.98
CA GLU A 151 13.70 6.77 3.37
C GLU A 151 13.58 7.74 2.19
N GLY A 152 14.55 7.76 1.28
CA GLY A 152 14.49 8.56 0.04
C GLY A 152 13.34 8.16 -0.86
N ASN A 153 13.17 6.86 -1.11
CA ASN A 153 12.11 6.32 -1.95
C ASN A 153 10.72 6.52 -1.32
N ILE A 154 10.58 6.30 -0.01
CA ILE A 154 9.33 6.56 0.72
C ILE A 154 8.97 8.04 0.65
N ARG A 155 9.94 8.93 0.89
CA ARG A 155 9.75 10.39 0.81
C ARG A 155 9.30 10.83 -0.58
N ALA A 156 9.98 10.36 -1.62
CA ALA A 156 9.68 10.70 -3.00
C ALA A 156 8.25 10.26 -3.40
N TRP A 157 7.85 9.05 -2.99
CA TRP A 157 6.49 8.57 -3.21
C TRP A 157 5.46 9.43 -2.46
N ARG A 158 5.68 9.70 -1.17
CA ARG A 158 4.80 10.55 -0.34
C ARG A 158 4.59 11.94 -0.94
N GLU A 159 5.67 12.58 -1.37
CA GLU A 159 5.64 13.92 -1.97
C GLU A 159 4.96 13.92 -3.34
N SER A 160 5.13 12.85 -4.12
CA SER A 160 4.43 12.68 -5.39
C SER A 160 2.91 12.54 -5.23
N VAL A 161 2.45 11.82 -4.18
CA VAL A 161 1.03 11.74 -3.84
C VAL A 161 0.49 13.11 -3.44
N ALA A 162 1.19 13.83 -2.55
CA ALA A 162 0.79 15.18 -2.13
C ALA A 162 0.70 16.14 -3.33
N LYS A 163 1.70 16.13 -4.20
CA LYS A 163 1.71 16.90 -5.44
C LYS A 163 0.52 16.57 -6.33
N HIS A 164 0.21 15.29 -6.53
CA HIS A 164 -0.97 14.88 -7.31
C HIS A 164 -2.27 15.39 -6.70
N CYS A 165 -2.39 15.42 -5.38
CA CYS A 165 -3.57 15.97 -4.70
C CYS A 165 -3.70 17.49 -4.88
N ALA A 166 -2.59 18.21 -4.96
CA ALA A 166 -2.57 19.66 -5.19
C ALA A 166 -2.91 20.04 -6.65
N GLU A 167 -2.72 19.13 -7.61
CA GLU A 167 -3.02 19.38 -9.02
C GLU A 167 -4.55 19.26 -9.29
N ALA A 168 -5.21 20.40 -9.52
CA ALA A 168 -6.62 20.47 -9.89
C ALA A 168 -6.84 20.05 -11.36
N LYS A 169 -6.87 18.74 -11.62
CA LYS A 169 -7.28 18.19 -12.92
C LYS A 169 -8.49 17.28 -12.75
N ASP A 170 -9.44 17.40 -13.67
CA ASP A 170 -10.50 16.39 -13.84
C ASP A 170 -9.85 15.08 -14.29
N THR A 171 -9.98 14.06 -13.45
CA THR A 171 -9.28 12.77 -13.60
C THR A 171 -10.07 11.73 -14.38
N VAL A 172 -11.25 12.13 -14.89
CA VAL A 172 -12.23 11.25 -15.53
C VAL A 172 -11.76 10.70 -16.89
N SER A 173 -10.85 11.39 -17.59
CA SER A 173 -10.40 11.00 -18.94
C SER A 173 -8.88 10.80 -19.07
N THR A 174 -8.14 10.99 -17.99
CA THR A 174 -6.69 10.80 -18.02
C THR A 174 -6.38 9.30 -18.03
N PRO A 175 -5.45 8.79 -18.85
CA PRO A 175 -5.03 7.40 -18.78
C PRO A 175 -4.18 7.11 -17.52
N SER A 176 -3.96 5.83 -17.22
CA SER A 176 -2.99 5.42 -16.20
C SER A 176 -1.59 5.91 -16.57
N VAL A 177 -0.80 6.33 -15.58
CA VAL A 177 0.57 6.82 -15.82
C VAL A 177 1.56 5.72 -16.18
N CYS A 178 1.22 4.46 -15.89
CA CYS A 178 2.01 3.29 -16.20
C CYS A 178 1.12 2.04 -16.28
N GLU A 179 1.65 0.98 -16.87
CA GLU A 179 1.05 -0.35 -16.79
C GLU A 179 1.30 -0.98 -15.42
N TRP A 180 0.49 -1.98 -15.05
CA TRP A 180 0.67 -2.71 -13.79
C TRP A 180 1.98 -3.48 -13.75
N THR A 181 2.58 -3.77 -14.91
CA THR A 181 3.84 -4.49 -15.06
C THR A 181 5.08 -3.67 -14.67
N GLU A 182 4.90 -2.39 -14.33
CA GLU A 182 5.98 -1.49 -13.91
C GLU A 182 5.92 -1.25 -12.39
N PRO A 183 7.07 -1.24 -11.67
CA PRO A 183 8.44 -1.40 -12.17
C PRO A 183 8.82 -2.84 -12.53
N LYS A 184 8.12 -3.83 -11.96
CA LYS A 184 8.25 -5.26 -12.29
C LYS A 184 6.88 -5.94 -12.26
N SER A 185 6.76 -7.03 -13.03
CA SER A 185 5.52 -7.78 -13.24
C SER A 185 5.48 -9.15 -12.57
N ASP A 186 6.55 -9.54 -11.86
CA ASP A 186 6.61 -10.89 -11.26
C ASP A 186 5.60 -10.97 -10.12
N VAL A 187 4.58 -11.81 -10.32
CA VAL A 187 3.51 -12.09 -9.37
C VAL A 187 3.34 -13.60 -9.28
N TYR A 188 3.45 -14.13 -8.08
CA TYR A 188 3.03 -15.46 -7.70
C TYR A 188 1.52 -15.44 -7.53
N GLU A 189 0.81 -16.00 -8.51
CA GLU A 189 -0.65 -16.04 -8.53
C GLU A 189 -1.21 -16.70 -7.27
N LYS A 190 -2.29 -16.13 -6.75
CA LYS A 190 -2.97 -16.62 -5.54
C LYS A 190 -4.43 -16.89 -5.85
N THR A 191 -4.92 -18.05 -5.43
CA THR A 191 -6.36 -18.35 -5.43
C THR A 191 -6.91 -18.00 -4.05
N LEU A 192 -7.55 -16.85 -3.89
CA LEU A 192 -7.93 -16.35 -2.56
C LEU A 192 -9.32 -16.83 -2.13
N GLY A 193 -9.42 -17.25 -0.86
CA GLY A 193 -10.67 -17.53 -0.17
C GLY A 193 -11.25 -16.29 0.49
N ALA A 194 -12.54 -16.34 0.83
CA ALA A 194 -13.24 -15.21 1.46
C ALA A 194 -12.72 -14.85 2.86
N ASP A 195 -11.99 -15.77 3.50
CA ASP A 195 -11.27 -15.55 4.75
C ASP A 195 -9.98 -14.74 4.57
N GLY A 196 -9.56 -14.50 3.32
CA GLY A 196 -8.36 -13.76 2.96
C GLY A 196 -7.10 -14.61 2.78
N TYR A 197 -7.22 -15.94 2.90
CA TYR A 197 -6.11 -16.87 2.75
C TYR A 197 -6.16 -17.61 1.41
N GLU A 198 -5.04 -18.19 0.98
CA GLU A 198 -4.98 -18.97 -0.24
C GLU A 198 -5.76 -20.30 -0.10
N VAL A 199 -6.67 -20.57 -1.05
CA VAL A 199 -7.46 -21.80 -1.11
C VAL A 199 -6.55 -22.96 -1.47
N GLY A 200 -6.51 -23.99 -0.62
CA GLY A 200 -5.70 -25.17 -0.84
C GLY A 200 -4.26 -25.04 -0.35
N ALA A 201 -3.86 -23.86 0.15
CA ALA A 201 -2.71 -23.76 1.03
C ALA A 201 -3.02 -24.57 2.29
N ARG A 202 -2.14 -25.52 2.64
CA ARG A 202 -2.22 -26.14 3.98
C ARG A 202 -2.04 -25.01 5.00
N PRO A 203 -2.75 -25.00 6.14
CA PRO A 203 -2.38 -24.11 7.23
C PRO A 203 -0.89 -24.35 7.46
N SER A 204 -0.08 -23.30 7.40
CA SER A 204 1.37 -23.41 7.56
C SER A 204 1.66 -24.15 8.85
N GLN A 205 1.90 -25.46 8.78
CA GLN A 205 2.59 -26.16 9.83
C GLN A 205 4.00 -25.59 9.77
N MET A 206 4.31 -24.78 10.77
CA MET A 206 5.63 -24.25 11.08
C MET A 206 6.63 -25.41 11.03
N GLY A 207 7.22 -25.61 9.86
CA GLY A 207 7.95 -26.80 9.48
C GLY A 207 9.34 -26.42 9.00
N GLY A 208 10.22 -26.13 9.96
CA GLY A 208 11.66 -26.37 9.88
C GLY A 208 12.40 -25.92 8.62
N LEU A 209 12.31 -24.65 8.22
CA LEU A 209 13.42 -23.98 7.54
C LEU A 209 13.70 -22.66 8.25
N ALA A 210 14.98 -22.37 8.44
CA ALA A 210 15.51 -21.47 9.45
C ALA A 210 14.80 -20.11 9.48
N PHE A 211 14.18 -19.82 10.61
CA PHE A 211 13.93 -18.47 11.07
C PHE A 211 15.31 -17.78 11.08
N VAL A 212 15.61 -16.95 10.09
CA VAL A 212 16.62 -15.90 10.26
C VAL A 212 15.82 -14.74 10.82
N PRO A 213 15.79 -14.56 12.14
CA PRO A 213 15.19 -13.36 12.67
C PRO A 213 16.07 -12.21 12.17
N ILE A 214 15.52 -11.36 11.28
CA ILE A 214 16.11 -10.04 11.01
C ILE A 214 15.80 -9.18 12.25
N ILE A 215 16.39 -9.56 13.39
CA ILE A 215 16.42 -8.77 14.63
C ILE A 215 17.38 -7.58 14.44
N GLY A 216 18.29 -7.64 13.46
CA GLY A 216 19.31 -6.61 13.23
C GLY A 216 18.73 -5.25 12.83
N ALA A 217 17.83 -5.20 11.84
CA ALA A 217 17.30 -3.92 11.34
C ALA A 217 16.29 -3.29 12.30
N VAL A 218 15.43 -4.09 12.95
CA VAL A 218 14.42 -3.59 13.90
C VAL A 218 15.07 -3.09 15.20
N ALA A 219 16.08 -3.80 15.72
CA ALA A 219 16.83 -3.34 16.88
C ALA A 219 17.67 -2.10 16.57
N ALA A 220 18.29 -2.02 15.39
CA ALA A 220 19.00 -0.82 14.95
C ALA A 220 18.05 0.37 14.75
N PHE A 221 16.88 0.17 14.13
CA PHE A 221 15.87 1.22 13.93
C PHE A 221 15.28 1.71 15.26
N ALA A 222 14.93 0.82 16.19
CA ALA A 222 14.45 1.19 17.52
C ALA A 222 15.55 1.85 18.37
N TYR A 223 16.79 1.36 18.30
CA TYR A 223 17.94 1.95 18.99
C TYR A 223 18.25 3.36 18.46
N TYR A 224 18.28 3.56 17.13
CA TYR A 224 18.51 4.88 16.53
C TYR A 224 17.37 5.87 16.80
N ARG A 225 16.12 5.42 16.83
CA ARG A 225 14.95 6.27 17.11
C ARG A 225 14.81 6.67 18.58
N PHE A 226 15.20 5.82 19.54
CA PHE A 226 14.93 6.07 20.97
C PHE A 226 16.15 6.49 21.79
N TYR A 227 17.39 6.26 21.34
CA TYR A 227 18.59 6.53 22.15
C TYR A 227 19.48 7.68 21.64
N GLN A 228 19.06 8.44 20.62
CA GLN A 228 19.78 9.63 20.12
C GLN A 228 18.96 10.93 20.12
N GLU A 229 18.00 11.11 21.03
CA GLU A 229 17.65 12.48 21.43
C GLU A 229 18.67 12.93 22.48
N PRO A 230 19.65 13.81 22.18
CA PRO A 230 20.33 14.52 23.24
C PRO A 230 19.28 15.36 23.96
N GLU A 231 19.22 15.27 25.29
CA GLU A 231 18.51 16.22 26.13
C GLU A 231 18.99 17.63 25.77
N SER A 232 18.22 18.34 24.95
CA SER A 232 18.43 19.77 24.73
C SER A 232 17.83 20.50 25.94
N THR A 233 18.72 20.83 26.87
CA THR A 233 18.55 22.00 27.74
C THR A 233 18.96 23.26 27.00
#